data_AF-A0A4Q7ISU0-F1
#
_entry.id   AF-A0A4Q7ISU0-F1
#
_cell.length_a   1.000
_cell.length_b   1.000
_cell.length_c   1.000
_cell.angle_alpha   90.00
_cell.angle_beta   90.00
_cell.angle_gamma   90.00
#
_symmetry.space_group_name_H-M   'P 1'
#
loop_
_entity.id
_entity.type
_entity.pdbx_description
1 polymer ?
#
loop_
_entity_poly.entity_id
_entity_poly.type
_entity_poly.pdbx_seq_one_letter_code
_entity_poly.pdbx_strand_id
1 'polypeptide(L)'
;MESLDLTLKERLSFINQYLILEKLYPEEAEHYATLRKALQEGYKNHYRDLVYNLSPEMPVEDCKEVLEILSMYRAITWSYMDITGKKEIVHDYQFKGFDGNEEAEQLAYASYFIFDLDRFRELLYDKEYRDFNSHFPTLARYRRMLKVWEEVAGTDIHSKHRLNIEQIEKIVSA
;
A
#
# COMPACT_ATOMS: atom_id res chain seq x y z
N MET A 1 -9.98 3.50 -20.28
CA MET A 1 -8.70 4.20 -20.05
C MET A 1 -8.67 5.41 -20.96
N GLU A 2 -8.50 6.61 -20.42
CA GLU A 2 -8.63 7.86 -21.18
C GLU A 2 -7.49 8.04 -22.20
N SER A 3 -7.68 8.91 -23.19
CA SER A 3 -6.62 9.32 -24.11
C SER A 3 -5.78 10.42 -23.43
N LEU A 4 -4.45 10.27 -23.42
CA LEU A 4 -3.57 11.30 -22.89
C LEU A 4 -3.51 12.48 -23.89
N ASP A 5 -4.23 13.56 -23.60
CA ASP A 5 -4.23 14.77 -24.44
C ASP A 5 -3.25 15.80 -23.89
N LEU A 6 -2.13 15.94 -24.58
CA LEU A 6 -1.04 16.85 -24.21
C LEU A 6 -1.12 18.16 -24.98
N THR A 7 -0.96 19.28 -24.27
CA THR A 7 -0.73 20.59 -24.87
C THR A 7 0.60 20.63 -25.62
N LEU A 8 0.77 21.61 -26.52
CA LEU A 8 2.05 21.82 -27.23
C LEU A 8 3.22 22.04 -26.26
N LYS A 9 2.97 22.72 -25.14
CA LYS A 9 3.99 23.00 -24.11
C LYS A 9 4.41 21.73 -23.39
N GLU A 10 3.45 20.87 -23.02
CA GLU A 10 3.74 19.57 -22.39
C GLU A 10 4.49 18.63 -23.34
N ARG A 11 4.07 18.54 -24.61
CA ARG A 11 4.79 17.76 -25.63
C ARG A 11 6.25 18.21 -25.74
N LEU A 12 6.48 19.52 -25.87
CA LEU A 12 7.83 20.07 -25.95
C LEU A 12 8.64 19.78 -24.68
N SER A 13 8.01 19.88 -23.50
CA SER A 13 8.64 19.54 -22.22
C SER A 13 9.10 18.08 -22.18
N PHE A 14 8.24 17.12 -22.52
CA PHE A 14 8.59 15.70 -22.53
C PHE A 14 9.64 15.35 -23.59
N ILE A 15 9.58 15.97 -24.78
CA ILE A 15 10.64 15.83 -25.80
C ILE A 15 12.00 16.25 -25.23
N ASN A 16 12.05 17.39 -24.54
CA ASN A 16 13.28 17.87 -23.92
C ASN A 16 13.77 16.94 -22.80
N GLN A 17 12.85 16.40 -21.99
CA GLN A 17 13.18 15.43 -20.95
C GLN A 17 13.78 14.14 -21.54
N TYR A 18 13.18 13.57 -22.59
CA TYR A 18 13.72 12.38 -23.24
C TYR A 18 15.07 12.62 -23.90
N LEU A 19 15.31 13.80 -24.51
CA LEU A 19 16.63 14.17 -25.01
C LEU A 19 17.70 14.20 -23.91
N ILE A 20 17.33 14.58 -22.68
CA ILE A 20 18.22 14.55 -21.51
C ILE A 20 18.44 13.09 -21.05
N LEU A 21 17.36 12.31 -20.92
CA LEU A 21 17.43 10.91 -20.49
C LEU A 21 18.26 10.04 -21.46
N GLU A 22 18.14 10.24 -22.77
CA GLU A 22 18.98 9.58 -23.79
C GLU A 22 20.49 9.80 -23.57
N LYS A 23 20.87 10.95 -22.99
CA LYS A 23 22.28 11.25 -22.68
C LYS A 23 22.72 10.73 -21.31
N LEU A 24 21.81 10.72 -20.34
CA LEU A 24 22.09 10.28 -18.98
C LEU A 24 22.10 8.75 -18.85
N TYR A 25 21.29 8.07 -19.66
CA TYR A 25 21.03 6.63 -19.60
C TYR A 25 21.22 6.01 -20.99
N PRO A 26 22.48 5.81 -21.44
CA PRO A 26 22.77 5.34 -22.80
C PRO A 26 22.26 3.92 -23.09
N GLU A 27 22.13 3.07 -22.08
CA GLU A 27 21.62 1.70 -22.21
C GLU A 27 20.12 1.69 -22.55
N GLU A 28 19.38 2.67 -22.06
CA GLU A 28 17.95 2.86 -22.30
C GLU A 28 17.63 3.90 -23.40
N ALA A 29 18.65 4.47 -24.05
CA ALA A 29 18.48 5.58 -24.98
C ALA A 29 17.55 5.25 -26.15
N GLU A 30 17.58 4.02 -26.68
CA GLU A 30 16.68 3.59 -27.76
C GLU A 30 15.20 3.61 -27.34
N HIS A 31 14.92 3.20 -26.09
CA HIS A 31 13.58 3.25 -25.52
C HIS A 31 13.08 4.70 -25.45
N TYR A 32 13.88 5.61 -24.88
CA TYR A 32 13.51 7.03 -24.78
C TYR A 32 13.39 7.71 -26.14
N ALA A 33 14.26 7.39 -27.10
CA ALA A 33 14.20 7.92 -28.46
C ALA A 33 12.88 7.52 -29.18
N THR A 34 12.39 6.31 -28.92
CA THR A 34 11.11 5.83 -29.45
C THR A 34 9.93 6.64 -28.89
N LEU A 35 9.88 6.85 -27.57
CA LEU A 35 8.85 7.67 -26.92
C LEU A 35 8.90 9.13 -27.39
N ARG A 36 10.10 9.71 -27.49
CA ARG A 36 10.32 11.07 -28.01
C ARG A 36 9.82 11.22 -29.44
N LYS A 37 10.08 10.24 -30.31
CA LYS A 37 9.65 10.29 -31.72
C LYS A 37 8.13 10.35 -31.82
N ALA A 38 7.41 9.56 -31.03
CA ALA A 38 5.95 9.62 -30.97
C ALA A 38 5.46 11.05 -30.62
N LEU A 39 6.10 11.70 -29.65
CA LEU A 39 5.78 13.08 -29.26
C LEU A 39 6.14 14.12 -30.33
N GLN A 40 7.24 13.96 -31.06
CA GLN A 40 7.65 14.88 -32.13
C GLN A 40 6.68 14.82 -33.31
N GLU A 41 6.38 13.62 -33.78
CA GLU A 41 5.54 13.38 -34.96
C GLU A 41 4.03 13.47 -34.66
N GLY A 42 3.65 13.51 -33.37
CA GLY A 42 2.25 13.65 -32.96
C GLY A 42 1.45 12.36 -33.04
N TYR A 43 2.10 11.20 -32.83
CA TYR A 43 1.46 9.89 -32.84
C TYR A 43 0.68 9.66 -31.55
N LYS A 44 -0.49 10.32 -31.43
CA LYS A 44 -1.33 10.29 -30.21
C LYS A 44 -1.66 8.88 -29.70
N ASN A 45 -1.79 7.89 -30.58
CA ASN A 45 -2.05 6.51 -30.16
C ASN A 45 -0.93 5.92 -29.27
N HIS A 46 0.30 6.41 -29.42
CA HIS A 46 1.47 6.00 -28.64
C HIS A 46 1.69 6.85 -27.38
N TYR A 47 0.85 7.86 -27.10
CA TYR A 47 1.05 8.68 -25.91
C TYR A 47 0.80 7.90 -24.62
N ARG A 48 0.09 6.78 -24.70
CA ARG A 48 -0.11 5.86 -23.57
C ARG A 48 1.19 5.18 -23.12
N ASP A 49 2.13 4.98 -24.03
CA ASP A 49 3.38 4.30 -23.74
C ASP A 49 4.24 5.11 -22.74
N LEU A 50 4.04 6.43 -22.67
CA LEU A 50 4.71 7.32 -21.70
C LEU A 50 4.32 7.02 -20.25
N VAL A 51 3.12 6.48 -20.04
CA VAL A 51 2.53 6.25 -18.71
C VAL A 51 2.28 4.76 -18.44
N TYR A 52 2.84 3.87 -19.27
CA TYR A 52 2.62 2.43 -19.16
C TYR A 52 2.99 1.85 -17.78
N ASN A 53 4.01 2.42 -17.14
CA ASN A 53 4.47 2.00 -15.82
C ASN A 53 3.79 2.75 -14.66
N LEU A 54 2.80 3.61 -14.93
CA LEU A 54 2.03 4.27 -13.88
C LEU A 54 0.86 3.37 -13.47
N SER A 55 0.85 2.96 -12.21
CA SER A 55 -0.34 2.37 -11.59
C SER A 55 -1.46 3.41 -11.49
N PRO A 56 -2.74 2.98 -11.47
CA PRO A 56 -3.85 3.85 -11.11
C PRO A 56 -3.62 4.52 -9.75
N GLU A 57 -4.18 5.72 -9.59
CA GLU A 57 -4.17 6.39 -8.29
C GLU A 57 -5.10 5.64 -7.31
N MET A 58 -4.55 5.24 -6.17
CA MET A 58 -5.33 4.73 -5.05
C MET A 58 -6.01 5.90 -4.33
N PRO A 59 -7.34 5.86 -4.10
CA PRO A 59 -8.03 6.91 -3.34
C PRO A 59 -7.42 7.14 -1.96
N VAL A 60 -7.44 8.40 -1.50
CA VAL A 60 -6.90 8.78 -0.19
C VAL A 60 -7.63 8.06 0.94
N GLU A 61 -8.94 7.82 0.77
CA GLU A 61 -9.79 7.10 1.70
C GLU A 61 -9.36 5.64 1.84
N ASP A 62 -9.02 4.98 0.73
CA ASP A 62 -8.54 3.60 0.75
C ASP A 62 -7.14 3.52 1.39
N CYS A 63 -6.27 4.50 1.11
CA CYS A 63 -4.98 4.61 1.78
C CYS A 63 -5.15 4.73 3.31
N LYS A 64 -6.08 5.58 3.76
CA LYS A 64 -6.37 5.76 5.19
C LYS A 64 -6.93 4.49 5.81
N GLU A 65 -7.85 3.80 5.13
CA GLU A 65 -8.42 2.54 5.61
C GLU A 65 -7.31 1.49 5.85
N VAL A 66 -6.38 1.31 4.91
CA VAL A 66 -5.24 0.38 5.10
C VAL A 66 -4.42 0.78 6.34
N LEU A 67 -4.14 2.07 6.54
CA LEU A 67 -3.39 2.54 7.71
C LEU A 67 -4.12 2.34 9.03
N GLU A 68 -5.44 2.51 9.05
CA GLU A 68 -6.27 2.22 10.22
C GLU A 68 -6.24 0.73 10.55
N ILE A 69 -6.32 -0.13 9.53
CA ILE A 69 -6.20 -1.59 9.69
C ILE A 69 -4.82 -1.96 10.28
N LEU A 70 -3.74 -1.43 9.72
CA LEU A 70 -2.38 -1.67 10.24
C LEU A 70 -2.24 -1.15 11.69
N SER A 71 -2.85 0.00 12.00
CA SER A 71 -2.83 0.60 13.34
C SER A 71 -3.61 -0.23 14.37
N MET A 72 -4.75 -0.78 13.99
CA MET A 72 -5.52 -1.72 14.80
C MET A 72 -4.71 -2.98 15.09
N TYR A 73 -4.10 -3.59 14.07
CA TYR A 73 -3.28 -4.79 14.28
C TYR A 73 -2.01 -4.52 15.09
N ARG A 74 -1.41 -3.34 14.97
CA ARG A 74 -0.35 -2.87 15.87
C ARG A 74 -0.83 -2.83 17.32
N ALA A 75 -1.99 -2.23 17.57
CA ALA A 75 -2.56 -2.15 18.91
C ALA A 75 -2.80 -3.54 19.51
N ILE A 76 -3.40 -4.46 18.74
CA ILE A 76 -3.59 -5.86 19.12
C ILE A 76 -2.25 -6.53 19.44
N THR A 77 -1.27 -6.35 18.55
CA THR A 77 0.05 -7.00 18.65
C THR A 77 0.79 -6.56 19.91
N TRP A 78 0.98 -5.25 20.10
CA TRP A 78 1.69 -4.73 21.27
C TRP A 78 0.95 -5.03 22.57
N SER A 79 -0.37 -4.88 22.60
CA SER A 79 -1.15 -5.19 23.79
C SER A 79 -1.00 -6.66 24.20
N TYR A 80 -1.06 -7.58 23.24
CA TYR A 80 -0.86 -9.01 23.51
C TYR A 80 0.56 -9.32 24.00
N MET A 81 1.58 -8.75 23.35
CA MET A 81 2.98 -8.94 23.75
C MET A 81 3.24 -8.40 25.16
N ASP A 82 2.70 -7.21 25.49
CA ASP A 82 2.83 -6.59 26.81
C ASP A 82 2.15 -7.43 27.91
N ILE A 83 0.95 -7.95 27.65
CA ILE A 83 0.20 -8.78 28.61
C ILE A 83 0.90 -10.11 28.86
N THR A 84 1.40 -10.76 27.81
CA THR A 84 1.93 -12.13 27.90
C THR A 84 3.44 -12.20 28.13
N GLY A 85 4.17 -11.11 27.87
CA GLY A 85 5.63 -11.09 27.84
C GLY A 85 6.23 -11.91 26.69
N LYS A 86 5.43 -12.36 25.73
CA LYS A 86 5.87 -13.16 24.59
C LYS A 86 6.09 -12.27 23.37
N LYS A 87 7.07 -12.63 22.54
CA LYS A 87 7.28 -11.99 21.22
C LYS A 87 6.42 -12.61 20.12
N GLU A 88 5.99 -13.85 20.30
CA GLU A 88 5.09 -14.52 19.38
C GLU A 88 3.63 -14.17 19.72
N ILE A 89 2.84 -13.93 18.69
CA ILE A 89 1.40 -13.69 18.80
C ILE A 89 0.62 -14.90 18.28
N VAL A 90 -0.53 -15.19 18.90
CA VAL A 90 -1.43 -16.27 18.47
C VAL A 90 -1.85 -16.06 17.02
N HIS A 91 -1.93 -17.15 16.25
CA HIS A 91 -2.22 -17.10 14.81
C HIS A 91 -3.49 -16.29 14.49
N ASP A 92 -4.55 -16.41 15.28
CA ASP A 92 -5.82 -15.73 15.02
C ASP A 92 -5.76 -14.21 15.19
N TYR A 93 -4.77 -13.70 15.93
CA TYR A 93 -4.56 -12.28 16.17
C TYR A 93 -3.56 -11.67 15.17
N GLN A 94 -2.94 -12.50 14.34
CA GLN A 94 -1.97 -12.05 13.34
C GLN A 94 -2.65 -11.31 12.20
N PHE A 95 -2.08 -10.19 11.80
CA PHE A 95 -2.39 -9.56 10.53
C PHE A 95 -2.08 -10.54 9.39
N LYS A 96 -3.11 -10.85 8.60
CA LYS A 96 -3.02 -11.80 7.48
C LYS A 96 -2.60 -11.14 6.18
N GLY A 97 -2.72 -9.82 6.11
CA GLY A 97 -2.57 -9.08 4.86
C GLY A 97 -3.88 -9.01 4.08
N PHE A 98 -3.78 -8.93 2.76
CA PHE A 98 -4.88 -8.69 1.84
C PHE A 98 -4.85 -9.70 0.69
N ASP A 99 -5.98 -9.91 0.02
CA ASP A 99 -6.03 -10.84 -1.12
C ASP A 99 -5.27 -10.28 -2.32
N GLY A 100 -4.27 -11.03 -2.81
CA GLY A 100 -3.49 -10.59 -3.97
C GLY A 100 -4.28 -10.50 -5.28
N ASN A 101 -5.49 -11.07 -5.36
CA ASN A 101 -6.34 -10.99 -6.55
C ASN A 101 -7.35 -9.85 -6.47
N GLU A 102 -8.14 -9.80 -5.39
CA GLU A 102 -9.25 -8.84 -5.25
C GLU A 102 -8.86 -7.56 -4.48
N GLU A 103 -7.74 -7.57 -3.75
CA GLU A 103 -7.30 -6.49 -2.85
C GLU A 103 -5.82 -6.12 -3.10
N ALA A 104 -5.38 -6.24 -4.36
CA ALA A 104 -3.97 -6.11 -4.76
C ALA A 104 -3.38 -4.73 -4.45
N GLU A 105 -4.16 -3.66 -4.58
CA GLU A 105 -3.73 -2.29 -4.26
C GLU A 105 -3.49 -2.12 -2.76
N GLN A 106 -4.37 -2.68 -1.91
CA GLN A 106 -4.23 -2.66 -0.46
C GLN A 106 -3.03 -3.50 -0.02
N LEU A 107 -2.79 -4.66 -0.65
CA LEU A 107 -1.60 -5.48 -0.44
C LEU A 107 -0.32 -4.72 -0.76
N ALA A 108 -0.27 -4.09 -1.93
CA ALA A 108 0.89 -3.31 -2.37
C ALA A 108 1.15 -2.12 -1.43
N TYR A 109 0.10 -1.40 -1.03
CA TYR A 109 0.21 -0.24 -0.14
C TYR A 109 0.65 -0.64 1.28
N ALA A 110 0.12 -1.74 1.83
CA ALA A 110 0.58 -2.27 3.10
C ALA A 110 2.05 -2.72 3.05
N SER A 111 2.45 -3.36 1.95
CA SER A 111 3.84 -3.75 1.71
C SER A 111 4.76 -2.54 1.64
N TYR A 112 4.35 -1.47 0.96
CA TYR A 112 5.08 -0.20 0.91
C TYR A 112 5.34 0.38 2.30
N PHE A 113 4.33 0.38 3.18
CA PHE A 113 4.54 0.82 4.56
C PHE A 113 5.46 -0.08 5.36
N ILE A 114 5.33 -1.41 5.19
CA ILE A 114 6.06 -2.37 6.01
C ILE A 114 7.53 -2.50 5.60
N PHE A 115 7.78 -2.60 4.31
CA PHE A 115 9.10 -2.92 3.78
C PHE A 115 9.87 -1.68 3.33
N ASP A 116 9.24 -0.80 2.56
CA ASP A 116 9.93 0.37 1.97
C ASP A 116 10.05 1.54 2.96
N LEU A 117 9.01 1.76 3.78
CA LEU A 117 9.02 2.83 4.79
C LEU A 117 9.48 2.40 6.19
N ASP A 118 9.78 1.12 6.40
CA ASP A 118 10.22 0.57 7.68
C ASP A 118 9.24 0.92 8.83
N ARG A 119 7.93 0.76 8.59
CA ARG A 119 6.86 0.98 9.57
C ARG A 119 6.15 -0.35 9.87
N PHE A 120 5.50 -0.47 11.02
CA PHE A 120 4.69 -1.66 11.35
C PHE A 120 5.46 -3.01 11.33
N ARG A 121 6.79 -2.97 11.56
CA ARG A 121 7.67 -4.15 11.57
C ARG A 121 7.26 -5.20 12.60
N GLU A 122 6.61 -4.79 13.69
CA GLU A 122 6.02 -5.68 14.69
C GLU A 122 5.02 -6.69 14.08
N LEU A 123 4.41 -6.39 12.93
CA LEU A 123 3.49 -7.31 12.23
C LEU A 123 4.21 -8.45 11.47
N LEU A 124 5.55 -8.43 11.45
CA LEU A 124 6.36 -9.53 10.95
C LEU A 124 6.51 -10.67 11.96
N TYR A 125 6.26 -10.41 13.25
CA TYR A 125 6.30 -11.42 14.33
C TYR A 125 7.62 -12.21 14.36
N ASP A 126 8.74 -11.50 14.49
CA ASP A 126 10.13 -12.01 14.48
C ASP A 126 10.58 -12.71 13.18
N LYS A 127 9.83 -12.56 12.07
CA LYS A 127 10.24 -13.03 10.74
C LYS A 127 10.96 -11.93 9.95
N GLU A 128 11.92 -12.30 9.12
CA GLU A 128 12.57 -11.37 8.18
C GLU A 128 11.62 -10.88 7.08
N TYR A 129 10.70 -11.76 6.66
CA TYR A 129 9.76 -11.49 5.56
C TYR A 129 8.44 -12.25 5.73
N ARG A 130 7.36 -11.63 5.24
CA ARG A 130 6.02 -12.21 5.07
C ARG A 130 5.40 -11.58 3.81
N ASP A 131 4.83 -12.37 2.92
CA ASP A 131 4.24 -11.84 1.67
C ASP A 131 2.93 -11.06 1.88
N PHE A 132 2.26 -11.25 3.02
CA PHE A 132 0.95 -10.67 3.34
C PHE A 132 -0.13 -10.94 2.29
N ASN A 133 0.04 -11.95 1.44
CA ASN A 133 -1.04 -12.39 0.56
C ASN A 133 -1.95 -13.33 1.36
N SER A 134 -3.15 -12.86 1.70
CA SER A 134 -4.09 -13.67 2.48
C SER A 134 -4.64 -14.85 1.69
N HIS A 135 -4.62 -14.80 0.36
CA HIS A 135 -5.31 -15.73 -0.56
C HIS A 135 -6.85 -15.79 -0.37
N PHE A 136 -7.45 -14.83 0.33
CA PHE A 136 -8.90 -14.68 0.48
C PHE A 136 -9.26 -13.23 0.86
N PRO A 137 -10.39 -12.67 0.40
CA PRO A 137 -10.77 -11.29 0.73
C PRO A 137 -10.86 -11.01 2.23
N THR A 138 -10.29 -9.90 2.69
CA THR A 138 -10.15 -9.57 4.11
C THR A 138 -10.79 -8.24 4.52
N LEU A 139 -10.97 -7.29 3.59
CA LEU A 139 -11.45 -5.93 3.88
C LEU A 139 -12.80 -5.93 4.60
N ALA A 140 -13.75 -6.76 4.16
CA ALA A 140 -15.06 -6.84 4.80
C ALA A 140 -14.97 -7.27 6.28
N ARG A 141 -14.01 -8.15 6.61
CA ARG A 141 -13.74 -8.54 8.00
C ARG A 141 -13.06 -7.41 8.75
N TYR A 142 -11.99 -6.83 8.18
CA TYR A 142 -11.25 -5.76 8.84
C TYR A 142 -12.12 -4.53 9.13
N ARG A 143 -13.07 -4.18 8.25
CA ARG A 143 -14.06 -3.13 8.50
C ARG A 143 -14.96 -3.41 9.71
N ARG A 144 -15.34 -4.66 9.96
CA ARG A 144 -16.10 -5.04 11.17
C ARG A 144 -15.22 -4.96 12.41
N MET A 145 -13.98 -5.43 12.31
CA MET A 145 -12.99 -5.34 13.39
C MET A 145 -12.72 -3.88 13.76
N LEU A 146 -12.56 -2.98 12.78
CA LEU A 146 -12.33 -1.55 12.99
C LEU A 146 -13.46 -0.91 13.78
N LYS A 147 -14.73 -1.19 13.46
CA LYS A 147 -15.88 -0.69 14.22
C LYS A 147 -15.81 -1.10 15.69
N VAL A 148 -15.52 -2.38 15.95
CA VAL A 148 -15.38 -2.86 17.33
C VAL A 148 -14.17 -2.23 18.02
N TRP A 149 -13.05 -2.06 17.30
CA TRP A 149 -11.87 -1.40 17.83
C TRP A 149 -12.18 0.05 18.21
N GLU A 150 -12.88 0.81 17.39
CA GLU A 150 -13.32 2.18 17.70
C GLU A 150 -14.23 2.27 18.92
N GLU A 151 -15.06 1.25 19.15
CA GLU A 151 -15.95 1.19 20.33
C GLU A 151 -15.22 0.88 21.63
N VAL A 152 -14.19 0.03 21.58
CA VAL A 152 -13.50 -0.46 22.79
C VAL A 152 -12.19 0.26 23.08
N ALA A 153 -11.57 0.84 22.06
CA ALA A 153 -10.37 1.63 22.20
C ALA A 153 -10.73 3.01 22.73
N GLY A 154 -9.91 3.55 23.63
CA GLY A 154 -10.12 4.92 24.11
C GLY A 154 -9.93 5.95 22.99
N THR A 155 -10.36 7.19 23.24
CA THR A 155 -10.40 8.23 22.21
C THR A 155 -9.05 8.90 21.94
N ASP A 156 -8.08 8.72 22.83
CA ASP A 156 -6.73 9.26 22.69
C ASP A 156 -5.73 8.21 22.19
N ILE A 157 -4.64 8.67 21.58
CA ILE A 157 -3.68 7.76 20.93
C ILE A 157 -3.02 6.77 21.90
N HIS A 158 -2.87 7.13 23.18
CA HIS A 158 -2.24 6.25 24.16
C HIS A 158 -3.19 5.15 24.61
N SER A 159 -4.49 5.45 24.77
CA SER A 159 -5.51 4.45 25.10
C SER A 159 -5.88 3.57 23.91
N LYS A 160 -5.76 4.05 22.66
CA LYS A 160 -5.97 3.21 21.46
C LYS A 160 -5.01 2.04 21.33
N HIS A 161 -3.83 2.14 21.92
CA HIS A 161 -2.78 1.12 21.86
C HIS A 161 -2.70 0.25 23.12
N ARG A 162 -3.65 0.35 24.06
CA ARG A 162 -3.68 -0.46 25.29
C ARG A 162 -5.00 -1.21 25.40
N LEU A 163 -5.03 -2.41 24.83
CA LEU A 163 -6.16 -3.32 24.87
C LEU A 163 -5.93 -4.39 25.94
N ASN A 164 -6.99 -4.86 26.60
CA ASN A 164 -6.94 -6.09 27.39
C ASN A 164 -7.30 -7.31 26.51
N ILE A 165 -7.16 -8.52 27.05
CA ILE A 165 -7.44 -9.77 26.30
C ILE A 165 -8.89 -9.84 25.83
N GLU A 166 -9.86 -9.50 26.68
CA GLU A 166 -11.29 -9.52 26.31
C GLU A 166 -11.61 -8.58 25.15
N GLN A 167 -10.98 -7.39 25.13
CA GLN A 167 -11.10 -6.44 24.02
C GLN A 167 -10.45 -6.95 22.74
N ILE A 168 -9.26 -7.55 22.83
CA ILE A 168 -8.60 -8.18 21.68
C ILE A 168 -9.50 -9.26 21.08
N GLU A 169 -10.01 -10.17 21.92
CA GLU A 169 -10.91 -11.26 21.51
C GLU A 169 -12.17 -10.71 20.84
N LYS A 170 -12.80 -9.70 21.44
CA LYS A 170 -13.99 -9.05 20.88
C LYS A 170 -13.70 -8.48 19.48
N ILE A 171 -12.56 -7.80 19.30
CA ILE A 171 -12.16 -7.24 17.99
C ILE A 171 -11.94 -8.34 16.96
N VAL A 172 -11.14 -9.37 17.26
CA VAL A 172 -10.78 -10.39 16.25
C VAL A 172 -11.94 -11.31 15.85
N SER A 173 -12.97 -11.40 16.69
CA SER A 173 -14.20 -12.18 16.48
C SER A 173 -15.30 -11.48 15.67
N ALA A 174 -15.10 -10.20 15.30
CA ALA A 174 -16.09 -9.40 14.58
C ALA A 174 -16.30 -9.84 13.11
#